data_AF-A0A832WSP1-F1
#
_entry.id   AF-A0A832WSP1-F1
#
_cell.length_a   1.000
_cell.length_b   1.000
_cell.length_c   1.000
_cell.angle_alpha   90.00
_cell.angle_beta   90.00
_cell.angle_gamma   90.00
#
_symmetry.space_group_name_H-M   'P 1'
#
loop_
_entity.id
_entity.type
_entity.pdbx_description
1 polymer ?
#
loop_
_entity_poly.entity_id
_entity_poly.type
_entity_poly.pdbx_seq_one_letter_code
_entity_poly.pdbx_strand_id
1 'polypeptide(L)'
;MRVKRFRRPEKAKLLCSRRAQVESQFNWIFILIVGALILGFFAYIVIKQKTASEAKFAGTVTKQLNTILVGAKVSSGAEQEIPTPEVSIQFSCTDYFIGPASQRLGNRIVFAPTFIKGNRLQTWTLDWNVPFKVTSFLYLTAPTIRYYIIGPSIEDEKTLQFYDSLPKKMNKQFRTLDEYSSGDILYENDEYVRFIFF
;
A
#
# COMPACT_ATOMS: atom_id res chain seq x y z
N MET A 1 96.06 -42.58 -25.23
CA MET A 1 94.69 -42.68 -24.68
C MET A 1 93.95 -41.37 -24.91
N ARG A 2 92.97 -41.34 -25.83
CA ARG A 2 92.29 -40.10 -26.27
C ARG A 2 90.79 -40.25 -25.97
N VAL A 3 90.31 -39.63 -24.90
CA VAL A 3 88.92 -39.73 -24.42
C VAL A 3 88.03 -38.78 -25.24
N LYS A 4 87.14 -39.36 -26.07
CA LYS A 4 86.10 -38.62 -26.78
C LYS A 4 85.02 -38.17 -25.80
N ARG A 5 84.92 -36.86 -25.52
CA ARG A 5 83.75 -36.27 -24.85
C ARG A 5 82.58 -36.22 -25.84
N PHE A 6 81.53 -36.96 -25.51
CA PHE A 6 80.26 -36.95 -26.22
C PHE A 6 79.46 -35.70 -25.79
N ARG A 7 79.40 -34.67 -26.64
CA ARG A 7 78.47 -33.54 -26.46
C ARG A 7 77.07 -34.02 -26.82
N ARG A 8 76.12 -34.00 -25.86
CA ARG A 8 74.69 -34.04 -26.16
C ARG A 8 74.21 -32.62 -26.50
N PRO A 9 73.36 -32.43 -27.53
CA PRO A 9 72.74 -31.15 -27.80
C PRO A 9 71.58 -30.87 -26.82
N GLU A 10 71.70 -29.77 -26.10
CA GLU A 10 70.70 -29.18 -25.22
C GLU A 10 69.89 -28.14 -26.01
N LYS A 11 68.93 -28.55 -26.86
CA LYS A 11 67.93 -27.62 -27.43
C LYS A 11 66.63 -28.35 -27.80
N ALA A 12 65.76 -28.55 -26.81
CA ALA A 12 64.33 -28.85 -27.05
C ALA A 12 63.48 -28.45 -25.84
N LYS A 13 63.55 -27.17 -25.43
CA LYS A 13 62.58 -26.57 -24.52
C LYS A 13 62.35 -25.17 -24.98
N LEU A 14 61.26 -24.93 -25.71
CA LEU A 14 60.58 -23.64 -25.87
C LEU A 14 59.64 -23.82 -27.06
N LEU A 15 58.36 -24.15 -26.80
CA LEU A 15 57.21 -23.84 -27.68
C LEU A 15 55.85 -24.34 -27.13
N CYS A 16 55.76 -25.05 -26.00
CA CYS A 16 54.49 -25.56 -25.45
C CYS A 16 53.84 -24.77 -24.28
N SER A 17 54.23 -23.52 -24.01
CA SER A 17 53.66 -22.76 -22.86
C SER A 17 52.43 -21.89 -23.20
N ARG A 18 52.30 -21.41 -24.45
CA ARG A 18 51.22 -20.46 -24.83
C ARG A 18 49.82 -21.06 -24.85
N ARG A 19 49.65 -22.38 -25.02
CA ARG A 19 48.33 -23.03 -25.02
C ARG A 19 47.75 -23.18 -23.61
N ALA A 20 48.60 -23.55 -22.64
CA ALA A 20 48.18 -23.73 -21.24
C ALA A 20 47.69 -22.44 -20.58
N GLN A 21 48.25 -21.29 -20.96
CA GLN A 21 47.86 -19.99 -20.39
C GLN A 21 46.52 -19.48 -20.93
N VAL A 22 46.18 -19.84 -22.17
CA VAL A 22 44.90 -19.49 -22.81
C VAL A 22 43.76 -20.33 -22.26
N GLU A 23 43.99 -21.63 -22.00
CA GLU A 23 42.98 -22.53 -21.41
C GLU A 23 42.51 -22.08 -20.01
N SER A 24 43.41 -21.53 -19.19
CA SER A 24 43.06 -21.02 -17.86
C SER A 24 42.15 -19.78 -17.93
N GLN A 25 42.38 -18.88 -18.89
CA GLN A 25 41.54 -17.69 -19.07
C GLN A 25 40.13 -18.05 -19.58
N PHE A 26 40.00 -19.08 -20.42
CA PHE A 26 38.71 -19.58 -20.89
C PHE A 26 37.86 -20.21 -19.77
N ASN A 27 38.50 -20.77 -18.73
CA ASN A 27 37.75 -21.35 -17.61
C ASN A 27 37.12 -20.26 -16.73
N TRP A 28 37.83 -19.16 -16.48
CA TRP A 28 37.31 -18.03 -15.71
C TRP A 28 36.19 -17.27 -16.40
N ILE A 29 36.26 -17.06 -17.73
CA ILE A 29 35.16 -16.45 -18.48
C ILE A 29 33.92 -17.35 -18.45
N PHE A 30 34.11 -18.68 -18.55
CA PHE A 30 33.01 -19.64 -18.46
C PHE A 30 32.33 -19.58 -17.07
N ILE A 31 33.11 -19.58 -15.99
CA ILE A 31 32.59 -19.45 -14.62
C ILE A 31 31.80 -18.14 -14.44
N LEU A 32 32.30 -17.02 -14.98
CA LEU A 32 31.58 -15.74 -14.90
C LEU A 32 30.25 -15.76 -15.67
N ILE A 33 30.22 -16.34 -16.86
CA ILE A 33 28.99 -16.45 -17.66
C ILE A 33 27.96 -17.34 -16.97
N VAL A 34 28.38 -18.50 -16.45
CA VAL A 34 27.50 -19.41 -15.72
C VAL A 34 27.00 -18.75 -14.43
N GLY A 35 27.87 -18.05 -13.71
CA GLY A 35 27.49 -17.28 -12.52
C GLY A 35 26.44 -16.21 -12.82
N ALA A 36 26.61 -15.45 -13.91
CA ALA A 36 25.64 -14.46 -14.34
C ALA A 36 24.29 -15.08 -14.72
N LEU A 37 24.30 -16.24 -15.41
CA LEU A 37 23.08 -16.98 -15.75
C LEU A 37 22.31 -17.44 -14.51
N ILE A 38 23.02 -18.02 -13.54
CA ILE A 38 22.42 -18.51 -12.29
C ILE A 38 21.85 -17.34 -11.47
N LEU A 39 22.59 -16.23 -11.36
CA LEU A 39 22.12 -15.03 -10.65
C LEU A 39 20.88 -14.42 -11.34
N GLY A 40 20.87 -14.36 -12.67
CA GLY A 40 19.72 -13.89 -13.43
C GLY A 40 18.47 -14.75 -13.20
N PHE A 41 18.64 -16.07 -13.12
CA PHE A 41 17.55 -16.99 -12.79
C PHE A 41 16.96 -16.74 -11.40
N PHE A 42 17.80 -16.58 -10.37
CA PHE A 42 17.32 -16.27 -9.02
C PHE A 42 16.63 -14.91 -8.94
N ALA A 43 17.19 -13.88 -9.60
CA ALA A 43 16.57 -12.56 -9.66
C ALA A 43 15.15 -12.63 -10.28
N TYR A 44 14.99 -13.40 -11.35
CA TYR A 44 13.69 -13.62 -11.97
C TYR A 44 12.68 -14.29 -11.02
N ILE A 45 13.10 -15.35 -10.31
CA ILE A 45 12.24 -16.04 -9.33
C ILE A 45 11.84 -15.10 -8.20
N VAL A 46 12.78 -14.34 -7.64
CA VAL A 46 12.51 -13.40 -6.54
C VAL A 46 11.47 -12.36 -6.95
N ILE A 47 11.58 -11.80 -8.15
CA ILE A 47 10.59 -10.84 -8.68
C ILE A 47 9.21 -11.50 -8.79
N LYS A 48 9.13 -12.72 -9.34
CA LYS A 48 7.86 -13.45 -9.47
C LYS A 48 7.25 -13.80 -8.11
N GLN A 49 8.05 -14.30 -7.18
CA GLN A 49 7.60 -14.64 -5.84
C GLN A 49 7.11 -13.41 -5.08
N LYS A 50 7.78 -12.26 -5.23
CA LYS A 50 7.33 -10.98 -4.67
C LYS A 50 5.93 -10.62 -5.19
N THR A 51 5.72 -10.63 -6.51
CA THR A 51 4.40 -10.29 -7.08
C THR A 51 3.29 -11.23 -6.63
N ALA A 52 3.58 -12.53 -6.52
CA ALA A 52 2.61 -13.52 -6.03
C ALA A 52 2.30 -13.32 -4.53
N SER A 53 3.31 -12.95 -3.74
CA SER A 53 3.15 -12.65 -2.32
C SER A 53 2.31 -11.39 -2.10
N GLU A 54 2.55 -10.33 -2.88
CA GLU A 54 1.78 -9.08 -2.82
C GLU A 54 0.31 -9.33 -3.18
N ALA A 55 0.03 -10.11 -4.23
CA ALA A 55 -1.34 -10.47 -4.62
C ALA A 55 -2.06 -11.30 -3.54
N LYS A 56 -1.37 -12.28 -2.94
CA LYS A 56 -1.93 -13.11 -1.86
C LYS A 56 -2.19 -12.28 -0.59
N PHE A 57 -1.26 -11.40 -0.24
CA PHE A 57 -1.40 -10.48 0.88
C PHE A 57 -2.61 -9.56 0.66
N ALA A 58 -2.67 -8.87 -0.49
CA ALA A 58 -3.78 -8.01 -0.87
C ALA A 58 -5.13 -8.75 -0.81
N GLY A 59 -5.21 -9.97 -1.37
CA GLY A 59 -6.43 -10.78 -1.29
C GLY A 59 -6.85 -11.15 0.14
N THR A 60 -5.88 -11.40 1.02
CA THR A 60 -6.15 -11.71 2.43
C THR A 60 -6.68 -10.49 3.18
N VAL A 61 -6.05 -9.33 2.99
CA VAL A 61 -6.48 -8.06 3.60
C VAL A 61 -7.87 -7.66 3.12
N THR A 62 -8.12 -7.75 1.81
CA THR A 62 -9.43 -7.49 1.21
C THR A 62 -10.51 -8.40 1.79
N LYS A 63 -10.22 -9.70 1.97
CA LYS A 63 -11.18 -10.64 2.57
C LYS A 63 -11.48 -10.29 4.04
N GLN A 64 -10.46 -10.01 4.83
CA GLN A 64 -10.61 -9.59 6.23
C GLN A 64 -11.42 -8.31 6.34
N LEU A 65 -11.08 -7.31 5.52
CA LEU A 65 -11.78 -6.03 5.48
C LEU A 65 -13.25 -6.24 5.09
N ASN A 66 -13.54 -7.06 4.07
CA ASN A 66 -14.92 -7.39 3.72
C ASN A 66 -15.69 -8.02 4.88
N THR A 67 -15.09 -8.97 5.62
CA THR A 67 -15.71 -9.56 6.81
C THR A 67 -16.00 -8.51 7.88
N ILE A 68 -15.05 -7.59 8.11
CA ILE A 68 -15.21 -6.51 9.06
C ILE A 68 -16.31 -5.54 8.64
N LEU A 69 -16.36 -5.14 7.36
CA LEU A 69 -17.43 -4.27 6.85
C LEU A 69 -18.82 -4.92 6.97
N VAL A 70 -18.91 -6.24 6.78
CA VAL A 70 -20.16 -6.99 7.01
C VAL A 70 -20.53 -6.97 8.50
N GLY A 71 -19.56 -7.17 9.39
CA GLY A 71 -19.76 -7.09 10.83
C GLY A 71 -20.16 -5.69 11.32
N ALA A 72 -19.51 -4.65 10.80
CA ALA A 72 -19.80 -3.26 11.15
C ALA A 72 -21.23 -2.87 10.71
N LYS A 73 -21.70 -3.38 9.56
CA LYS A 73 -23.06 -3.13 9.08
C LYS A 73 -24.15 -3.68 10.02
N VAL A 74 -23.92 -4.83 10.67
CA VAL A 74 -24.92 -5.41 11.59
C VAL A 74 -24.95 -4.69 12.94
N SER A 75 -23.86 -4.01 13.30
CA SER A 75 -23.75 -3.28 14.57
C SER A 75 -24.20 -1.82 14.40
N SER A 76 -25.52 -1.61 14.41
CA SER A 76 -26.12 -0.27 14.34
C SER A 76 -25.58 0.67 15.42
N GLY A 77 -25.22 1.91 15.03
CA GLY A 77 -24.79 2.95 15.96
C GLY A 77 -23.42 2.71 16.61
N ALA A 78 -22.69 1.65 16.24
CA ALA A 78 -21.40 1.35 16.85
C ALA A 78 -20.26 2.08 16.13
N GLU A 79 -19.53 2.90 16.88
CA GLU A 79 -18.22 3.41 16.49
C GLU A 79 -17.17 2.32 16.77
N GLN A 80 -16.52 1.82 15.73
CA GLN A 80 -15.49 0.79 15.84
C GLN A 80 -14.19 1.27 15.21
N GLU A 81 -13.10 1.07 15.94
CA GLU A 81 -11.74 1.23 15.44
C GLU A 81 -11.21 -0.15 15.10
N ILE A 82 -10.88 -0.34 13.82
CA ILE A 82 -10.42 -1.60 13.27
C ILE A 82 -8.93 -1.47 12.98
N PRO A 83 -8.07 -2.31 13.59
CA PRO A 83 -6.69 -2.37 13.19
C PRO A 83 -6.61 -2.95 11.78
N THR A 84 -5.97 -2.21 10.88
CA THR A 84 -5.68 -2.67 9.52
C THR A 84 -4.18 -2.79 9.32
N PRO A 85 -3.73 -3.68 8.44
CA PRO A 85 -2.36 -3.62 7.95
C PRO A 85 -2.08 -2.26 7.32
N GLU A 86 -0.82 -1.86 7.29
CA GLU A 86 -0.40 -0.61 6.65
C GLU A 86 -0.49 -0.74 5.13
N VAL A 87 -1.67 -0.43 4.58
CA VAL A 87 -1.98 -0.49 3.16
C VAL A 87 -2.75 0.75 2.72
N SER A 88 -2.62 1.11 1.44
CA SER A 88 -3.47 2.11 0.80
C SER A 88 -4.74 1.43 0.28
N ILE A 89 -5.89 1.88 0.77
CA ILE A 89 -7.20 1.45 0.29
C ILE A 89 -7.76 2.56 -0.57
N GLN A 90 -8.11 2.25 -1.81
CA GLN A 90 -8.79 3.16 -2.71
C GLN A 90 -10.27 2.79 -2.81
N PHE A 91 -11.15 3.74 -2.56
CA PHE A 91 -12.60 3.55 -2.69
C PHE A 91 -13.09 4.19 -3.99
N SER A 92 -13.96 3.47 -4.67
CA SER A 92 -14.78 3.94 -5.79
C SER A 92 -16.27 3.77 -5.42
N CYS A 93 -17.18 4.21 -6.29
CA CYS A 93 -18.62 4.14 -6.04
C CYS A 93 -19.13 2.70 -5.90
N THR A 94 -18.51 1.73 -6.60
CA THR A 94 -18.97 0.34 -6.66
C THR A 94 -18.01 -0.66 -6.04
N ASP A 95 -16.72 -0.31 -6.02
CA ASP A 95 -15.63 -1.23 -5.71
C ASP A 95 -14.58 -0.53 -4.85
N TYR A 96 -13.78 -1.31 -4.14
CA TYR A 96 -12.58 -0.82 -3.46
C TYR A 96 -11.37 -1.67 -3.83
N PHE A 97 -10.20 -1.06 -3.75
CA PHE A 97 -8.93 -1.61 -4.21
C PHE A 97 -7.90 -1.57 -3.10
N ILE A 98 -7.15 -2.67 -2.95
CA ILE A 98 -6.00 -2.79 -2.06
C ILE A 98 -4.86 -3.37 -2.89
N GLY A 99 -3.93 -2.52 -3.33
CA GLY A 99 -2.92 -2.92 -4.31
C GLY A 99 -3.55 -3.52 -5.57
N PRO A 100 -3.15 -4.73 -6.01
CA PRO A 100 -3.71 -5.38 -7.20
C PRO A 100 -5.07 -6.05 -6.97
N ALA A 101 -5.54 -6.18 -5.72
CA ALA A 101 -6.80 -6.82 -5.40
C ALA A 101 -7.96 -5.82 -5.42
N SER A 102 -9.07 -6.20 -6.03
CA SER A 102 -10.31 -5.42 -6.03
C SER A 102 -11.47 -6.25 -5.47
N GLN A 103 -12.43 -5.57 -4.83
CA GLN A 103 -13.62 -6.19 -4.30
C GLN A 103 -14.82 -5.27 -4.47
N ARG A 104 -15.97 -5.85 -4.81
CA ARG A 104 -17.21 -5.10 -4.96
C ARG A 104 -17.83 -4.80 -3.61
N LEU A 105 -18.32 -3.58 -3.44
CA LEU A 105 -19.11 -3.17 -2.28
C LEU A 105 -20.52 -3.79 -2.32
N GLY A 106 -21.01 -4.12 -3.52
CA GLY A 106 -22.34 -4.69 -3.74
C GLY A 106 -23.44 -3.68 -3.42
N ASN A 107 -24.52 -4.13 -2.77
CA ASN A 107 -25.65 -3.26 -2.39
C ASN A 107 -25.42 -2.52 -1.06
N ARG A 108 -24.17 -2.27 -0.68
CA ARG A 108 -23.84 -1.59 0.58
C ARG A 108 -23.62 -0.12 0.29
N ILE A 109 -24.23 0.74 1.08
CA ILE A 109 -24.03 2.18 0.98
C ILE A 109 -22.88 2.53 1.92
N VAL A 110 -21.70 2.73 1.32
CA VAL A 110 -20.47 3.01 2.05
C VAL A 110 -19.99 4.40 1.68
N PHE A 111 -19.82 5.26 2.68
CA PHE A 111 -19.25 6.58 2.54
C PHE A 111 -17.82 6.55 3.04
N ALA A 112 -16.87 6.72 2.13
CA ALA A 112 -15.45 6.71 2.42
C ALA A 112 -14.76 7.79 1.58
N PRO A 113 -13.64 8.37 2.06
CA PRO A 113 -12.78 9.15 1.21
C PRO A 113 -12.16 8.25 0.11
N THR A 114 -11.81 8.84 -1.02
CA THR A 114 -11.26 8.13 -2.19
C THR A 114 -10.02 7.32 -1.85
N PHE A 115 -9.18 7.83 -0.93
CA PHE A 115 -7.98 7.15 -0.47
C PHE A 115 -7.96 7.13 1.05
N ILE A 116 -7.67 5.97 1.62
CA ILE A 116 -7.36 5.79 3.03
C ILE A 116 -6.00 5.12 3.15
N LYS A 117 -5.10 5.76 3.89
CA LYS A 117 -3.77 5.24 4.22
C LYS A 117 -3.62 5.21 5.73
N GLY A 118 -3.13 4.08 6.25
CA GLY A 118 -2.84 3.91 7.65
C GLY A 118 -3.04 2.47 8.13
N ASN A 119 -2.80 2.26 9.42
CA ASN A 119 -2.94 0.98 10.09
C ASN A 119 -4.22 0.88 10.94
N ARG A 120 -5.11 1.86 10.83
CA ARG A 120 -6.34 1.97 11.62
C ARG A 120 -7.43 2.55 10.75
N LEU A 121 -8.58 1.88 10.74
CA LEU A 121 -9.82 2.37 10.16
C LEU A 121 -10.80 2.70 11.28
N GLN A 122 -11.45 3.85 11.16
CA GLN A 122 -12.58 4.22 11.99
C GLN A 122 -13.84 4.03 11.17
N THR A 123 -14.80 3.33 11.76
CA THR A 123 -16.05 2.98 11.09
C THR A 123 -17.21 3.27 12.01
N TRP A 124 -18.30 3.77 11.45
CA TRP A 124 -19.55 3.91 12.19
C TRP A 124 -20.73 3.69 11.26
N THR A 125 -21.81 3.20 11.83
CA THR A 125 -23.01 2.85 11.10
C THR A 125 -24.17 3.73 11.53
N LEU A 126 -24.81 4.38 10.56
CA LEU A 126 -26.04 5.14 10.76
C LEU A 126 -27.20 4.41 10.11
N ASP A 127 -28.19 4.02 10.90
CA ASP A 127 -29.38 3.36 10.38
C ASP A 127 -30.40 4.37 9.89
N TRP A 128 -30.98 4.08 8.73
CA TRP A 128 -32.11 4.82 8.19
C TRP A 128 -33.41 4.05 8.42
N ASN A 129 -34.28 4.64 9.23
CA ASN A 129 -35.51 4.02 9.71
C ASN A 129 -36.72 4.86 9.27
N VAL A 130 -37.63 4.28 8.49
CA VAL A 130 -38.89 4.92 8.07
C VAL A 130 -39.97 3.86 7.80
N PRO A 131 -40.95 3.59 8.70
CA PRO A 131 -40.90 3.61 10.18
C PRO A 131 -40.14 2.41 10.79
N PHE A 132 -39.76 1.44 9.96
CA PHE A 132 -38.85 0.33 10.29
C PHE A 132 -37.51 0.51 9.56
N LYS A 133 -36.50 -0.28 9.92
CA LYS A 133 -35.16 -0.20 9.33
C LYS A 133 -35.20 -0.51 7.83
N VAL A 134 -34.86 0.50 7.01
CA VAL A 134 -34.78 0.37 5.55
C VAL A 134 -33.37 -0.05 5.14
N THR A 135 -32.35 0.68 5.61
CA THR A 135 -30.95 0.38 5.31
C THR A 135 -30.01 0.94 6.37
N SER A 136 -28.73 0.60 6.26
CA SER A 136 -27.64 1.12 7.08
C SER A 136 -26.62 1.80 6.19
N PHE A 137 -26.27 3.03 6.54
CA PHE A 137 -25.15 3.76 5.97
C PHE A 137 -23.89 3.43 6.75
N LEU A 138 -22.87 2.93 6.07
CA LEU A 138 -21.58 2.66 6.68
C LEU A 138 -20.62 3.78 6.32
N TYR A 139 -20.08 4.45 7.31
CA TYR A 139 -19.07 5.47 7.11
C TYR A 139 -17.71 4.92 7.49
N LEU A 140 -16.70 5.18 6.66
CA LEU A 140 -15.33 4.73 6.81
C LEU A 140 -14.40 5.94 6.75
N THR A 141 -13.47 6.02 7.69
CA THR A 141 -12.39 7.00 7.68
C THR A 141 -11.14 6.44 8.35
N ALA A 142 -10.09 7.25 8.45
CA ALA A 142 -8.90 6.94 9.22
C ALA A 142 -8.56 8.09 10.19
N PRO A 143 -7.92 7.81 11.34
CA PRO A 143 -7.47 8.85 12.27
C PRO A 143 -6.51 9.87 11.65
N THR A 144 -5.83 9.47 10.56
CA THR A 144 -4.91 10.30 9.79
C THR A 144 -5.61 11.40 8.99
N ILE A 145 -6.92 11.28 8.74
CA ILE A 145 -7.69 12.23 7.93
C ILE A 145 -8.34 13.27 8.84
N ARG A 146 -8.01 14.53 8.62
CA ARG A 146 -8.55 15.70 9.32
C ARG A 146 -9.79 16.23 8.60
N TYR A 147 -10.88 16.39 9.33
CA TYR A 147 -12.11 16.98 8.81
C TYR A 147 -12.31 18.38 9.40
N TYR A 148 -12.33 19.38 8.54
CA TYR A 148 -12.74 20.73 8.89
C TYR A 148 -14.22 20.91 8.55
N ILE A 149 -15.02 21.19 9.56
CA ILE A 149 -16.43 21.53 9.42
C ILE A 149 -16.50 23.05 9.46
N ILE A 150 -16.83 23.64 8.33
CA ILE A 150 -16.89 25.08 8.13
C ILE A 150 -18.36 25.52 8.21
N GLY A 151 -18.64 26.37 9.19
CA GLY A 151 -19.96 26.98 9.37
C GLY A 151 -19.89 28.52 9.38
N PRO A 152 -21.04 29.20 9.31
CA PRO A 152 -21.11 30.66 9.28
C PRO A 152 -20.66 31.31 10.61
N SER A 153 -20.93 30.65 11.75
CA SER A 153 -20.55 31.12 13.08
C SER A 153 -20.39 29.94 14.03
N ILE A 154 -19.61 30.12 15.10
CA ILE A 154 -19.46 29.13 16.19
C ILE A 154 -20.80 28.83 16.87
N GLU A 155 -21.75 29.76 16.82
CA GLU A 155 -23.07 29.63 17.45
C GLU A 155 -24.14 29.04 16.52
N ASP A 156 -23.77 28.65 15.29
CA ASP A 156 -24.75 28.09 14.36
C ASP A 156 -25.25 26.72 14.85
N GLU A 157 -26.52 26.71 15.27
CA GLU A 157 -27.15 25.53 15.89
C GLU A 157 -27.11 24.30 14.97
N LYS A 158 -27.31 24.48 13.65
CA LYS A 158 -27.30 23.36 12.70
C LYS A 158 -25.93 22.73 12.56
N THR A 159 -24.89 23.56 12.46
CA THR A 159 -23.53 23.08 12.30
C THR A 159 -23.03 22.42 13.60
N LEU A 160 -23.39 22.97 14.76
CA LEU A 160 -23.09 22.36 16.06
C LEU A 160 -23.80 21.01 16.24
N GLN A 161 -25.10 20.94 15.92
CA GLN A 161 -25.86 19.68 15.96
C GLN A 161 -25.22 18.61 15.06
N PHE A 162 -24.80 19.00 13.85
CA PHE A 162 -24.08 18.09 12.96
C PHE A 162 -22.72 17.68 13.54
N TYR A 163 -21.92 18.63 14.03
CA TYR A 163 -20.63 18.36 14.64
C TYR A 163 -20.74 17.34 15.78
N ASP A 164 -21.75 17.50 16.63
CA ASP A 164 -22.00 16.61 17.77
C ASP A 164 -22.54 15.24 17.35
N SER A 165 -23.26 15.17 16.23
CA SER A 165 -23.75 13.89 15.67
C SER A 165 -22.62 13.00 15.14
N LEU A 166 -21.46 13.57 14.80
CA LEU A 166 -20.32 12.82 14.28
C LEU A 166 -19.59 12.06 15.41
N PRO A 167 -18.89 10.95 15.10
CA PRO A 167 -18.16 10.18 16.10
C PRO A 167 -17.13 11.02 16.86
N LYS A 168 -16.92 10.70 18.15
CA LYS A 168 -16.03 11.49 19.01
C LYS A 168 -14.56 11.21 18.74
N LYS A 169 -14.19 10.01 18.27
CA LYS A 169 -12.79 9.66 17.98
C LYS A 169 -12.34 10.10 16.60
N MET A 170 -13.26 10.61 15.78
CA MET A 170 -12.95 11.18 14.47
C MET A 170 -12.12 12.44 14.63
N ASN A 171 -11.10 12.59 13.80
CA ASN A 171 -10.24 13.77 13.78
C ASN A 171 -10.98 14.92 13.08
N LYS A 172 -11.84 15.63 13.83
CA LYS A 172 -12.73 16.68 13.34
C LYS A 172 -12.49 18.00 14.07
N GLN A 173 -12.58 19.11 13.36
CA GLN A 173 -12.41 20.46 13.88
C GLN A 173 -13.47 21.39 13.29
N PHE A 174 -14.06 22.23 14.14
CA PHE A 174 -14.96 23.29 13.69
C PHE A 174 -14.15 24.55 13.37
N ARG A 175 -14.53 25.24 12.28
CA ARG A 175 -13.92 26.49 11.80
C ARG A 175 -15.00 27.40 11.24
N THR A 176 -14.78 28.71 11.30
CA THR A 176 -15.72 29.68 10.74
C THR A 176 -15.41 29.99 9.28
N LEU A 177 -16.41 30.51 8.55
CA LEU A 177 -16.23 30.94 7.17
C LEU A 177 -15.23 32.09 7.05
N ASP A 178 -15.13 32.95 8.07
CA ASP A 178 -14.18 34.06 8.12
C ASP A 178 -12.73 33.55 8.23
N GLU A 179 -12.49 32.54 9.06
CA GLU A 179 -11.18 31.87 9.17
C GLU A 179 -10.76 31.23 7.85
N TYR A 180 -11.70 30.58 7.13
CA TYR A 180 -11.41 30.04 5.81
C TYR A 180 -11.12 31.15 4.77
N SER A 181 -11.92 32.21 4.77
CA SER A 181 -11.82 33.31 3.79
C SER A 181 -10.59 34.20 3.99
N SER A 182 -10.10 34.29 5.22
CA SER A 182 -8.86 35.00 5.56
C SER A 182 -7.58 34.33 5.04
N GLY A 183 -7.67 33.07 4.59
CA GLY A 183 -6.53 32.29 4.11
C GLY A 183 -5.76 31.55 5.21
N ASP A 184 -6.23 31.58 6.46
CA ASP A 184 -5.63 30.82 7.57
C ASP A 184 -5.73 29.31 7.35
N ILE A 185 -6.69 28.86 6.54
CA ILE A 185 -6.88 27.44 6.18
C ILE A 185 -7.07 27.34 4.67
N LEU A 186 -6.10 26.71 4.00
CA LEU A 186 -6.11 26.53 2.55
C LEU A 186 -6.48 25.09 2.18
N TYR A 187 -7.37 24.94 1.20
CA TYR A 187 -7.61 23.65 0.55
C TYR A 187 -6.44 23.36 -0.40
N GLU A 188 -5.42 22.66 0.10
CA GLU A 188 -4.28 22.24 -0.72
C GLU A 188 -4.55 20.94 -1.50
N ASN A 189 -5.81 20.51 -1.58
CA ASN A 189 -6.19 19.20 -2.14
C ASN A 189 -5.42 18.04 -1.47
N ASP A 190 -5.12 18.18 -0.19
CA ASP A 190 -4.40 17.18 0.61
C ASP A 190 -5.26 15.92 0.75
N GLU A 191 -4.67 14.75 0.49
CA GLU A 191 -5.32 13.45 0.67
C GLU A 191 -5.79 13.24 2.12
N TYR A 192 -5.18 13.90 3.09
CA TYR A 192 -5.45 13.79 4.52
C TYR A 192 -6.35 14.91 5.07
N VAL A 193 -6.86 15.83 4.24
CA VAL A 193 -7.72 16.92 4.72
C VAL A 193 -9.03 16.96 3.93
N ARG A 194 -10.15 17.06 4.64
CA ARG A 194 -11.49 17.18 4.05
C ARG A 194 -12.24 18.35 4.65
N PHE A 195 -12.95 19.07 3.80
CA PHE A 195 -13.75 20.22 4.18
C PHE A 195 -15.22 19.89 3.98
N ILE A 196 -16.03 20.20 4.98
CA ILE A 196 -17.49 20.05 4.97
C ILE A 196 -18.06 21.44 5.22
N PHE A 197 -18.79 21.98 4.24
CA PHE A 197 -19.37 23.32 4.29
C PHE A 197 -20.86 23.24 4.60
N PHE A 198 -21.35 24.17 5.42
CA PHE A 198 -22.74 24.38 5.76
C PHE A 198 -23.26 25.72 5.26
#